data_AF-A0A3B9NRF4-F1
#
_entry.id   AF-A0A3B9NRF4-F1
#
_cell.length_a   1.000
_cell.length_b   1.000
_cell.length_c   1.000
_cell.angle_alpha   90.00
_cell.angle_beta   90.00
_cell.angle_gamma   90.00
#
_symmetry.space_group_name_H-M   'P 1'
#
loop_
_entity.id
_entity.type
_entity.pdbx_description
1 polymer ?
#
loop_
_entity_poly.entity_id
_entity_poly.type
_entity_poly.pdbx_seq_one_letter_code
_entity_poly.pdbx_strand_id
1 'polypeptide(L)'
;MGQAAGEDAIVRQRLKAAGIIALILAAILLARLYSLQVSQYARYQTLSLDNHIRLQALSPVRGLILDRNGVVLAQNTAVYA
;
A
#
# COMPACT_ATOMS: atom_id res chain seq x y z
N MET A 1 3.48 -47.66 34.18
CA MET A 1 2.63 -47.16 33.07
C MET A 1 1.68 -46.02 33.49
N GLY A 2 1.96 -45.26 34.56
CA GLY A 2 1.05 -44.23 35.08
C GLY A 2 1.45 -42.76 34.84
N GLN A 3 2.58 -42.48 34.20
CA GLN A 3 3.05 -41.10 33.98
C GLN A 3 2.53 -40.47 32.67
N ALA A 4 2.33 -41.28 31.62
CA ALA A 4 1.91 -40.81 30.29
C ALA A 4 0.58 -40.03 30.28
N ALA A 5 -0.41 -40.44 31.09
CA ALA A 5 -1.73 -39.81 31.10
C ALA A 5 -1.72 -38.37 31.67
N GLY A 6 -0.78 -38.06 32.57
CA GLY A 6 -0.63 -36.73 33.17
C GLY A 6 0.09 -35.75 32.24
N GLU A 7 1.09 -36.21 31.49
CA GLU A 7 1.84 -35.42 30.52
C GLU A 7 0.93 -34.92 29.39
N ASP A 8 0.04 -35.79 28.89
CA ASP A 8 -0.93 -35.44 27.85
C ASP A 8 -1.90 -34.34 28.28
N ALA A 9 -2.30 -34.30 29.57
CA ALA A 9 -3.21 -33.29 30.08
C ALA A 9 -2.57 -31.90 30.09
N ILE A 10 -1.30 -31.81 30.49
CA ILE A 10 -0.52 -30.57 30.50
C ILE A 10 -0.31 -30.06 29.06
N VAL A 11 0.04 -30.95 28.14
CA VAL A 11 0.21 -30.62 26.72
C VAL A 11 -1.11 -30.11 26.11
N ARG A 12 -2.23 -30.81 26.34
CA ARG A 12 -3.56 -30.37 25.87
C ARG A 12 -3.95 -29.00 26.44
N GLN A 13 -3.66 -28.73 27.70
CA GLN A 13 -3.95 -27.43 28.31
C GLN A 13 -3.14 -26.30 27.67
N ARG A 14 -1.85 -26.53 27.40
CA ARG A 14 -0.98 -25.58 26.70
C ARG A 14 -1.46 -25.32 25.26
N LEU A 15 -1.83 -26.37 24.52
CA LEU A 15 -2.40 -26.22 23.18
C LEU A 15 -3.69 -25.40 23.18
N LYS A 16 -4.60 -25.65 24.14
CA LYS A 16 -5.83 -24.85 24.28
C LYS A 16 -5.51 -23.38 24.58
N ALA A 17 -4.61 -23.12 25.51
CA ALA A 17 -4.19 -21.75 25.83
C ALA A 17 -3.57 -21.05 24.61
N ALA A 18 -2.64 -21.71 23.91
CA ALA A 18 -2.03 -21.18 22.69
C ALA A 18 -3.06 -20.92 21.59
N GLY A 19 -4.03 -21.83 21.40
CA GLY A 19 -5.11 -21.66 20.43
C GLY A 19 -6.03 -20.48 20.75
N ILE A 20 -6.38 -20.29 22.03
CA ILE A 20 -7.16 -19.12 22.47
C ILE A 20 -6.39 -17.83 22.23
N ILE A 21 -5.10 -17.79 22.57
CA ILE A 21 -4.24 -16.62 22.33
C ILE A 21 -4.19 -16.31 20.83
N ALA A 22 -3.96 -17.33 19.99
CA ALA A 22 -3.94 -17.16 18.54
C ALA A 22 -5.27 -16.61 17.99
N LEU A 23 -6.41 -17.10 18.49
CA LEU A 23 -7.73 -16.60 18.11
C LEU A 23 -7.95 -15.14 18.52
N ILE A 24 -7.52 -14.76 19.72
CA ILE A 24 -7.61 -13.37 20.19
C ILE A 24 -6.77 -12.45 19.30
N LEU A 25 -5.53 -12.85 18.99
CA LEU A 25 -4.66 -12.08 18.10
C LEU A 25 -5.26 -11.96 16.69
N ALA A 26 -5.82 -13.03 16.15
CA ALA A 26 -6.51 -13.01 14.87
C ALA A 26 -7.73 -12.06 14.88
N ALA A 27 -8.54 -12.09 15.95
CA ALA A 27 -9.68 -11.19 16.11
C ALA A 27 -9.25 -9.71 16.17
N ILE A 28 -8.13 -9.40 16.84
CA ILE A 28 -7.56 -8.05 16.86
C ILE A 28 -7.16 -7.60 15.45
N LEU A 29 -6.51 -8.47 14.67
CA LEU A 29 -6.15 -8.16 13.29
C LEU A 29 -7.38 -7.93 12.40
N LEU A 30 -8.42 -8.75 12.55
CA LEU A 30 -9.68 -8.56 11.83
C LEU A 30 -10.37 -7.26 12.20
N ALA A 31 -10.40 -6.89 13.50
CA ALA A 31 -10.93 -5.61 13.95
C ALA A 31 -10.13 -4.42 13.37
N ARG A 32 -8.80 -4.53 13.32
CA ARG A 32 -7.94 -3.52 12.69
C ARG A 32 -8.23 -3.39 11.20
N LEU A 33 -8.37 -4.52 10.50
CA LEU A 33 -8.71 -4.56 9.09
C LEU A 33 -10.07 -3.90 8.84
N TYR A 34 -11.08 -4.21 9.67
CA TYR A 34 -12.40 -3.60 9.59
C TYR A 34 -12.35 -2.09 9.81
N SER A 35 -11.56 -1.61 10.79
CA SER A 35 -11.39 -0.17 11.02
C SER A 35 -10.77 0.54 9.81
N LEU A 36 -9.78 -0.07 9.15
CA LEU A 36 -9.18 0.48 7.94
C LEU A 36 -10.17 0.47 6.76
N GLN A 37 -10.91 -0.62 6.60
CA GLN A 37 -11.80 -0.81 5.46
C GLN A 37 -13.14 -0.09 5.58
N VAL A 38 -13.67 0.15 6.79
CA VAL A 38 -14.98 0.77 7.00
C VAL A 38 -14.85 2.20 7.48
N SER A 39 -14.16 2.44 8.61
CA SER A 39 -14.03 3.79 9.16
C SER A 39 -13.15 4.68 8.29
N GLN A 40 -12.14 4.12 7.63
CA GLN A 40 -11.18 4.89 6.82
C GLN A 40 -11.35 4.67 5.31
N TYR A 41 -12.42 3.99 4.89
CA TYR A 41 -12.71 3.70 3.48
C TYR A 41 -12.60 4.94 2.61
N ALA A 42 -13.37 5.99 2.93
CA ALA A 42 -13.47 7.20 2.13
C ALA A 42 -12.11 7.92 2.01
N ARG A 43 -11.32 7.92 3.09
CA ARG A 43 -9.99 8.54 3.12
C ARG A 43 -9.01 7.81 2.20
N TYR A 44 -8.96 6.47 2.29
CA TYR A 44 -8.05 5.68 1.48
C TYR A 44 -8.50 5.55 0.03
N GLN A 45 -9.80 5.62 -0.26
CA GLN A 45 -10.32 5.64 -1.62
C GLN A 45 -9.81 6.87 -2.40
N THR A 46 -9.90 8.06 -1.81
CA THR A 46 -9.39 9.29 -2.45
C THR A 46 -7.88 9.27 -2.61
N LEU A 47 -7.14 8.81 -1.60
CA LEU A 47 -5.67 8.71 -1.67
C LEU A 47 -5.21 7.68 -2.71
N SER A 48 -5.91 6.55 -2.87
CA SER A 48 -5.58 5.58 -3.91
C SER A 48 -5.86 6.13 -5.31
N LEU A 49 -6.90 6.94 -5.50
CA LEU A 49 -7.17 7.60 -6.78
C LEU A 49 -6.08 8.61 -7.14
N ASP A 50 -5.63 9.41 -6.18
CA ASP A 50 -4.54 10.38 -6.37
C ASP A 50 -3.20 9.70 -6.72
N ASN A 51 -2.93 8.53 -6.11
CA ASN A 51 -1.78 7.71 -6.48
C ASN A 51 -1.91 7.04 -7.86
N HIS A 52 -3.13 6.79 -8.35
CA HIS A 52 -3.37 6.13 -9.64
C HIS A 52 -3.28 7.10 -10.82
N ILE A 53 -3.78 8.32 -10.66
CA ILE A 53 -3.85 9.32 -11.73
C ILE A 53 -3.04 10.55 -11.30
N ARG A 54 -1.72 10.48 -11.52
CA ARG A 54 -0.87 11.67 -11.42
C ARG A 54 -1.00 12.47 -12.71
N LEU A 55 -1.92 13.43 -12.73
CA LEU A 55 -2.03 14.40 -13.83
C LEU A 55 -0.75 15.25 -13.87
N GLN A 56 0.20 14.82 -14.70
CA GLN A 56 1.34 15.65 -15.06
C GLN A 56 0.94 16.49 -16.27
N ALA A 57 0.82 17.80 -16.08
CA ALA A 57 0.67 18.72 -17.19
C ALA A 57 1.95 18.64 -18.04
N LEU A 58 1.85 18.09 -19.24
CA LEU A 58 2.94 18.15 -20.20
C LEU A 58 2.99 19.59 -20.72
N SER A 59 4.06 20.31 -20.41
CA SER A 59 4.28 21.64 -21.00
C SER A 59 4.24 21.51 -22.53
N PRO A 60 3.45 22.33 -23.24
CA PRO A 60 3.42 22.28 -24.69
C PRO A 60 4.83 22.57 -25.22
N VAL A 61 5.28 21.78 -26.20
CA VAL A 61 6.55 22.05 -26.87
C VAL A 61 6.46 23.41 -27.57
N ARG A 62 7.34 24.35 -27.21
CA ARG A 62 7.40 25.65 -27.89
C ARG A 62 7.85 25.42 -29.34
N GLY A 63 7.14 26.04 -30.29
CA GLY A 63 7.50 25.96 -31.72
C GLY A 63 8.90 26.47 -32.01
N LEU A 64 9.51 25.97 -33.09
CA LEU A 64 10.84 26.38 -33.55
C LEU A 64 10.76 27.81 -34.10
N ILE A 65 11.68 28.67 -33.68
CA ILE A 65 11.83 30.01 -34.27
C ILE A 65 12.83 29.88 -35.41
N LEU A 66 12.37 30.15 -36.63
CA LEU A 66 13.15 30.07 -37.86
C LEU A 66 13.45 31.48 -38.38
N ASP A 67 14.64 31.67 -38.95
CA ASP A 67 14.94 32.82 -39.79
C ASP A 67 14.22 32.70 -41.16
N ARG A 68 14.14 33.80 -41.91
CA ARG A 68 13.57 33.85 -43.28
C ARG A 68 14.23 32.89 -44.29
N ASN A 69 15.41 32.38 -43.97
CA ASN A 69 16.14 31.38 -44.77
C ASN A 69 15.95 29.93 -44.26
N GLY A 70 15.03 29.70 -43.31
CA GLY A 70 14.76 28.37 -42.74
C GLY A 70 15.77 27.90 -41.69
N VAL A 71 16.68 28.78 -41.24
CA VAL A 71 17.69 28.46 -40.22
C VAL A 71 17.07 28.55 -38.83
N VAL A 72 17.26 27.53 -37.99
CA VAL A 72 16.75 27.52 -36.60
C VAL A 72 17.52 28.51 -35.73
N LEU A 73 16.82 29.51 -35.18
CA LEU A 73 17.38 30.52 -34.28
C LEU A 73 17.18 30.17 -32.80
N ALA A 74 16.10 29.45 -32.47
CA ALA A 74 15.85 28.95 -31.13
C ALA A 74 15.06 27.64 -31.16
N GLN A 75 15.54 26.64 -30.43
CA GLN A 75 14.91 25.35 -30.22
C GLN A 75 14.75 25.06 -28.72
N ASN A 76 13.73 24.28 -28.36
CA ASN A 76 13.54 23.82 -26.99
C ASN A 76 14.45 22.60 -26.74
N THR A 77 15.59 22.80 -26.07
CA THR A 77 16.42 21.71 -25.57
C THR A 77 15.96 21.36 -24.16
N ALA A 78 15.49 20.13 -23.95
CA ALA A 78 15.14 19.65 -22.61
C ALA A 78 16.40 19.57 -21.74
N VAL A 79 16.47 20.41 -20.71
CA VAL A 79 17.52 20.34 -19.68
C VAL A 79 17.02 19.36 -18.62
N TYR A 80 17.71 18.22 -18.48
CA TYR A 80 17.50 17.29 -17.37
C TYR A 80 18.43 17.71 -16.23
N ALA A 81 17.86 18.03 -15.06
CA ALA A 81 18.62 18.31 -13.83
C ALA A 81 18.60 17.08 -12.92
#